data_AF-A0A8C6XKY0-F1
#
_entry.id   AF-A0A8C6XKY0-F1
#
_cell.length_a   1.000
_cell.length_b   1.000
_cell.length_c   1.000
_cell.angle_alpha   90.00
_cell.angle_beta   90.00
_cell.angle_gamma   90.00
#
_symmetry.space_group_name_H-M   'P 1'
#
loop_
_entity.id
_entity.type
_entity.pdbx_description
1 polymer ?
#
loop_
_entity_poly.entity_id
_entity_poly.type
_entity_poly.pdbx_seq_one_letter_code
_entity_poly.pdbx_strand_id
1 'polypeptide(L)'
;MALRSLQRLWVLRMGNNASAATSISNTAITNQIKDAISDNCVVIFSKTTCSYCKMAKKLFQEMNVNYKAIELDRYENGNQFQDILHQMTGSRTVPRIFINGNFVGGATDTQQLHREGKLLPLVHQCQIQRERNSVHSCGFP
;
A
#
# COMPACT_ATOMS: atom_id res chain seq x y z
N MET A 1 -0.93 52.39 -50.23
CA MET A 1 0.31 52.03 -49.52
C MET A 1 -0.10 51.37 -48.20
N ALA A 2 0.09 50.07 -47.90
CA ALA A 2 1.02 49.07 -48.46
C ALA A 2 2.48 49.55 -48.44
N LEU A 3 3.46 48.95 -47.75
CA LEU A 3 3.47 47.78 -46.84
C LEU A 3 4.26 48.19 -45.54
N ARG A 4 4.83 47.37 -44.63
CA ARG A 4 5.14 45.92 -44.61
C ARG A 4 5.31 45.38 -43.16
N SER A 5 5.43 44.06 -43.08
CA SER A 5 5.66 43.18 -41.92
C SER A 5 6.82 43.55 -40.97
N LEU A 6 6.73 43.06 -39.73
CA LEU A 6 7.63 41.98 -39.25
C LEU A 6 7.05 41.27 -38.02
N GLN A 7 6.89 39.94 -38.12
CA GLN A 7 6.52 39.09 -36.99
C GLN A 7 7.72 38.91 -36.05
N ARG A 8 7.48 38.88 -34.74
CA ARG A 8 8.29 38.09 -33.80
C ARG A 8 7.38 37.34 -32.84
N LEU A 9 7.05 36.10 -33.21
CA LEU A 9 6.77 35.06 -32.23
C LEU A 9 8.00 34.90 -31.33
N TRP A 10 7.79 34.79 -30.01
CA TRP A 10 8.56 33.84 -29.22
C TRP A 10 7.61 33.10 -28.28
N VAL A 11 7.51 31.81 -28.55
CA VAL A 11 6.63 30.79 -27.99
C VAL A 11 6.65 30.76 -26.46
N LEU A 12 5.52 30.39 -25.85
CA LEU A 12 5.44 30.06 -24.41
C LEU A 12 6.56 29.08 -24.02
N ARG A 13 7.49 29.51 -23.17
CA ARG A 13 8.32 28.60 -22.40
C ARG A 13 7.49 28.03 -21.24
N MET A 14 6.59 27.09 -21.53
CA MET A 14 5.96 26.26 -20.49
C MET A 14 7.05 25.39 -19.82
N GLY A 15 7.61 25.90 -18.72
CA GLY A 15 8.63 25.19 -17.96
C GLY A 15 8.02 24.11 -17.07
N ASN A 16 8.23 22.85 -17.44
CA ASN A 16 8.30 21.65 -16.58
C ASN A 16 7.33 21.55 -15.38
N ASN A 17 6.16 20.92 -15.59
CA ASN A 17 5.25 20.54 -14.51
C ASN A 17 5.41 19.07 -14.03
N ALA A 18 6.48 18.38 -14.46
CA ALA A 18 6.71 16.94 -14.20
C ALA A 18 6.88 16.61 -12.69
N SER A 19 7.43 17.53 -11.91
CA SER A 19 7.63 17.35 -10.47
C SER A 19 6.31 17.39 -9.68
N ALA A 20 5.33 18.19 -10.12
CA ALA A 20 4.03 18.30 -9.47
C ALA A 20 3.17 17.03 -9.71
N ALA A 21 3.15 16.51 -10.94
CA ALA A 21 2.45 15.26 -11.23
C ALA A 21 3.03 14.07 -10.45
N THR A 22 4.36 14.01 -10.33
CA THR A 22 5.05 13.00 -9.52
C THR A 22 4.71 13.12 -8.04
N SER A 23 4.69 14.33 -7.45
CA SER A 23 4.35 14.50 -6.04
C SER A 23 2.89 14.13 -5.74
N ILE A 24 1.94 14.57 -6.57
CA ILE A 24 0.51 14.26 -6.42
C ILE A 24 0.25 12.75 -6.51
N SER A 25 0.84 12.06 -7.49
CA SER A 25 0.70 10.60 -7.62
C SER A 25 1.30 9.85 -6.43
N ASN A 26 2.47 10.26 -5.94
CA ASN A 26 3.07 9.66 -4.74
C ASN A 26 2.20 9.87 -3.49
N THR A 27 1.57 11.04 -3.31
CA THR A 27 0.62 11.28 -2.21
C THR A 27 -0.61 10.37 -2.32
N ALA A 28 -1.22 10.25 -3.49
CA ALA A 28 -2.38 9.39 -3.71
C ALA A 28 -2.08 7.90 -3.40
N ILE A 29 -0.94 7.40 -3.87
CA ILE A 29 -0.50 6.01 -3.61
C ILE A 29 -0.17 5.81 -2.11
N THR A 30 0.46 6.81 -1.48
CA THR A 30 0.75 6.77 -0.04
C THR A 30 -0.53 6.66 0.78
N ASN A 31 -1.57 7.40 0.41
CA ASN A 31 -2.89 7.30 1.05
C ASN A 31 -3.49 5.92 0.79
N GLN A 32 -3.54 5.44 -0.46
CA GLN A 32 -4.05 4.10 -0.79
C GLN A 32 -3.34 2.96 -0.01
N ILE A 33 -2.03 3.08 0.24
CA ILE A 33 -1.26 2.16 1.08
C ILE A 33 -1.72 2.25 2.55
N LYS A 34 -1.84 3.47 3.10
CA LYS A 34 -2.28 3.71 4.49
C LYS A 34 -3.71 3.26 4.73
N ASP A 35 -4.63 3.61 3.84
CA ASP A 35 -6.05 3.26 3.89
C ASP A 35 -6.20 1.73 3.87
N ALA A 36 -5.47 1.03 2.98
CA ALA A 36 -5.45 -0.43 3.00
C ALA A 36 -4.99 -1.00 4.35
N ILE A 37 -3.93 -0.42 4.94
CA ILE A 37 -3.32 -0.82 6.23
C ILE A 37 -4.24 -0.51 7.43
N SER A 38 -5.02 0.57 7.42
CA SER A 38 -6.02 0.88 8.45
C SER A 38 -7.30 0.08 8.31
N ASP A 39 -7.71 -0.21 7.08
CA ASP A 39 -9.04 -0.77 6.78
C ASP A 39 -9.06 -2.30 6.88
N ASN A 40 -7.91 -2.96 7.03
CA ASN A 40 -7.81 -4.41 7.04
C ASN A 40 -6.87 -4.89 8.15
N CYS A 41 -7.27 -5.91 8.90
CA CYS A 41 -6.44 -6.45 9.98
C CYS A 41 -5.16 -7.13 9.48
N VAL A 42 -5.14 -7.63 8.25
CA VAL A 42 -3.95 -8.18 7.59
C VAL A 42 -3.90 -7.64 6.16
N VAL A 43 -2.78 -7.03 5.78
CA VAL A 43 -2.49 -6.58 4.41
C VAL A 43 -1.23 -7.25 3.91
N ILE A 44 -1.27 -7.77 2.68
CA ILE A 44 -0.15 -8.41 2.00
C ILE A 44 0.09 -7.66 0.69
N PHE A 45 1.08 -6.76 0.67
CA PHE A 45 1.60 -6.20 -0.58
C PHE A 45 2.43 -7.27 -1.28
N SER A 46 2.10 -7.53 -2.54
CA SER A 46 2.35 -8.82 -3.17
C SER A 46 2.66 -8.70 -4.66
N LYS A 47 3.03 -9.81 -5.30
CA LYS A 47 3.01 -9.96 -6.76
C LYS A 47 2.48 -11.35 -7.12
N THR A 48 1.68 -11.46 -8.19
CA THR A 48 0.98 -12.71 -8.55
C THR A 48 1.93 -13.88 -8.84
N THR A 49 3.10 -13.58 -9.41
CA THR A 49 4.13 -14.55 -9.81
C THR A 49 5.06 -14.98 -8.65
N CYS A 50 5.01 -14.32 -7.49
CA CYS A 50 5.97 -14.55 -6.41
C CYS A 50 5.61 -15.78 -5.54
N SER A 51 6.55 -16.71 -5.38
CA SER A 51 6.40 -17.91 -4.54
C SER A 51 6.25 -17.59 -3.05
N TYR A 52 7.11 -16.72 -2.50
CA TYR A 52 7.03 -16.26 -1.10
C TYR A 52 5.71 -15.55 -0.78
N CYS A 53 5.14 -14.83 -1.76
CA CYS A 53 3.81 -14.24 -1.64
C CYS A 53 2.72 -15.31 -1.53
N LYS A 54 2.78 -16.37 -2.35
CA LYS A 54 1.84 -17.51 -2.27
C LYS A 54 1.96 -18.24 -0.94
N MET A 55 3.18 -18.42 -0.42
CA MET A 55 3.43 -19.01 0.90
C MET A 55 2.78 -18.19 2.03
N ALA A 56 2.98 -16.87 2.05
CA ALA A 56 2.36 -15.98 3.04
C ALA A 56 0.82 -16.00 2.97
N LYS A 57 0.25 -15.91 1.75
CA LYS A 57 -1.21 -16.01 1.54
C LYS A 57 -1.77 -17.33 2.07
N LYS A 58 -1.12 -18.45 1.72
CA LYS A 58 -1.49 -19.80 2.17
C LYS A 58 -1.48 -19.91 3.70
N LEU A 59 -0.47 -19.35 4.38
CA LEU A 59 -0.38 -19.36 5.84
C LEU A 59 -1.61 -18.71 6.51
N PHE A 60 -2.07 -17.55 6.02
CA PHE A 60 -3.29 -16.93 6.54
C PHE A 60 -4.56 -17.71 6.19
N GLN A 61 -4.62 -18.35 5.02
CA GLN A 61 -5.73 -19.24 4.65
C GLN A 61 -5.81 -20.47 5.56
N GLU A 62 -4.69 -21.11 5.87
CA GLU A 62 -4.63 -22.27 6.77
C GLU A 62 -5.02 -21.92 8.22
N MET A 63 -4.77 -20.69 8.67
CA MET A 63 -5.27 -20.16 9.95
C MET A 63 -6.74 -19.68 9.90
N ASN A 64 -7.42 -19.76 8.75
CA ASN A 64 -8.75 -19.17 8.53
C ASN A 64 -8.82 -17.65 8.84
N VAL A 65 -7.72 -16.92 8.60
CA VAL A 65 -7.61 -15.47 8.79
C VAL A 65 -7.85 -14.75 7.45
N ASN A 66 -8.80 -13.83 7.44
CA ASN A 66 -9.05 -12.97 6.27
C ASN A 66 -7.91 -11.94 6.08
N TYR A 67 -7.52 -11.69 4.83
CA TYR A 67 -6.45 -10.74 4.48
C TYR A 67 -6.76 -9.99 3.17
N LYS A 68 -6.23 -8.78 3.05
CA LYS A 68 -6.23 -7.99 1.82
C LYS A 68 -4.91 -8.19 1.07
N ALA A 69 -4.93 -8.84 -0.08
CA ALA A 69 -3.79 -8.84 -0.99
C ALA A 69 -3.84 -7.63 -1.93
N ILE A 70 -2.70 -6.98 -2.14
CA ILE A 70 -2.50 -5.93 -3.15
C ILE A 70 -1.39 -6.40 -4.09
N GLU A 71 -1.79 -6.86 -5.27
CA GLU A 71 -0.88 -7.39 -6.30
C GLU A 71 -0.23 -6.24 -7.08
N LEU A 72 0.97 -5.82 -6.70
CA LEU A 72 1.66 -4.64 -7.25
C LEU A 72 1.95 -4.76 -8.75
N ASP A 73 2.03 -5.98 -9.29
CA ASP A 73 2.21 -6.28 -10.71
C ASP A 73 0.92 -6.07 -11.55
N ARG A 74 -0.22 -5.79 -10.91
CA ARG A 74 -1.48 -5.44 -11.60
C ARG A 74 -1.74 -3.92 -11.68
N TYR A 75 -0.82 -3.11 -11.16
CA TYR A 75 -0.91 -1.65 -11.13
C TYR A 75 0.17 -1.05 -12.04
N GLU A 76 -0.20 -0.13 -12.93
CA GLU A 76 0.77 0.61 -13.77
C GLU A 76 1.80 1.36 -12.91
N ASN A 77 1.32 1.94 -11.80
CA ASN A 77 2.12 2.61 -10.77
C ASN A 77 2.74 1.64 -9.73
N GLY A 78 2.79 0.33 -10.00
CA GLY A 78 3.31 -0.70 -9.09
C GLY A 78 4.75 -0.45 -8.61
N ASN A 79 5.58 0.21 -9.41
CA ASN A 79 6.93 0.62 -9.00
C ASN A 79 6.90 1.67 -7.88
N GLN A 80 6.02 2.67 -7.96
CA GLN A 80 5.85 3.71 -6.94
C GLN A 80 5.34 3.13 -5.61
N PHE A 81 4.46 2.13 -5.65
CA PHE A 81 4.12 1.34 -4.45
C PHE A 81 5.36 0.72 -3.82
N GLN A 82 6.25 0.11 -4.60
CA GLN A 82 7.49 -0.47 -4.07
C GLN A 82 8.46 0.59 -3.50
N ASP A 83 8.48 1.80 -4.06
CA ASP A 83 9.26 2.93 -3.53
C ASP A 83 8.73 3.43 -2.18
N ILE A 84 7.41 3.63 -2.05
CA ILE A 84 6.78 4.05 -0.80
C ILE A 84 6.88 2.95 0.27
N LEU A 85 6.68 1.68 -0.09
CA LEU A 85 6.89 0.55 0.81
C LEU A 85 8.36 0.46 1.26
N HIS A 86 9.33 0.76 0.40
CA HIS A 86 10.74 0.82 0.78
C HIS A 86 11.02 1.94 1.80
N GLN A 87 10.40 3.11 1.65
CA GLN A 87 10.48 4.19 2.64
C GLN A 87 9.84 3.80 3.98
N MET A 88 8.74 3.04 3.96
CA MET A 88 8.02 2.61 5.18
C MET A 88 8.67 1.41 5.89
N THR A 89 9.29 0.48 5.16
CA THR A 89 9.71 -0.83 5.69
C THR A 89 11.18 -1.18 5.41
N GLY A 90 11.97 -0.25 4.90
CA GLY A 90 13.39 -0.45 4.55
C GLY A 90 13.66 -1.32 3.32
N SER A 91 12.65 -1.83 2.58
CA SER A 91 12.90 -2.70 1.41
C SER A 91 11.79 -2.70 0.35
N ARG A 92 12.19 -2.74 -0.93
CA ARG A 92 11.26 -2.83 -2.09
C ARG A 92 10.68 -4.24 -2.32
N THR A 93 11.27 -5.29 -1.74
CA THR A 93 10.93 -6.68 -2.13
C THR A 93 9.59 -7.14 -1.57
N VAL A 94 8.91 -8.07 -2.25
CA VAL A 94 7.61 -8.62 -1.81
C VAL A 94 7.76 -10.05 -1.26
N PRO A 95 6.89 -10.50 -0.33
CA PRO A 95 5.78 -9.77 0.25
C PRO A 95 6.21 -8.74 1.30
N ARG A 96 5.37 -7.72 1.51
CA ARG A 96 5.41 -6.86 2.70
C ARG A 96 4.08 -7.00 3.44
N ILE A 97 4.15 -7.42 4.69
CA ILE A 97 3.00 -7.85 5.47
C ILE A 97 2.80 -6.88 6.64
N PHE A 98 1.58 -6.37 6.76
CA PHE A 98 1.15 -5.51 7.84
C PHE A 98 0.01 -6.19 8.60
N ILE A 99 0.03 -6.10 9.92
CA ILE A 99 -1.02 -6.63 10.80
C ILE A 99 -1.35 -5.58 11.85
N ASN A 100 -2.64 -5.31 12.01
CA ASN A 100 -3.15 -4.28 12.91
C ASN A 100 -2.43 -2.92 12.74
N GLY A 101 -2.31 -2.43 11.51
CA GLY A 101 -1.58 -1.21 11.19
C GLY A 101 -0.04 -1.30 11.20
N ASN A 102 0.54 -2.31 11.85
CA ASN A 102 1.98 -2.42 12.08
C ASN A 102 2.68 -3.24 11.00
N PHE A 103 3.89 -2.83 10.59
CA PHE A 103 4.72 -3.63 9.70
C PHE A 103 5.30 -4.84 10.45
N VAL A 104 5.08 -6.04 9.91
CA VAL A 104 5.46 -7.31 10.56
C VAL A 104 6.68 -7.95 9.91
N GLY A 105 6.87 -7.77 8.60
CA GLY A 105 8.00 -8.34 7.86
C GLY A 105 7.65 -8.82 6.46
N GLY A 106 8.46 -9.75 5.96
CA GLY A 106 8.19 -10.58 4.81
C GLY A 106 7.60 -11.95 5.18
N ALA A 107 7.69 -12.90 4.24
CA ALA A 107 7.09 -14.22 4.42
C ALA A 107 7.77 -15.04 5.54
N THR A 108 9.10 -14.98 5.62
CA THR A 108 9.88 -15.70 6.65
C THR A 108 9.58 -15.19 8.05
N ASP A 109 9.55 -13.87 8.24
CA ASP A 109 9.28 -13.24 9.54
C ASP A 109 7.86 -13.57 10.02
N THR A 110 6.89 -13.53 9.10
CA THR A 110 5.49 -13.90 9.37
C THR A 110 5.38 -15.39 9.74
N GLN A 111 6.08 -16.28 9.03
CA GLN A 111 6.11 -17.70 9.35
C GLN A 111 6.78 -17.98 10.70
N GLN A 112 7.83 -17.23 11.05
CA GLN A 112 8.48 -17.34 12.35
C GLN A 112 7.53 -16.92 13.49
N LEU A 113 6.84 -15.78 13.35
CA LEU A 113 5.84 -15.34 14.33
C LEU A 113 4.65 -16.30 14.47
N HIS A 114 4.29 -17.03 13.40
CA HIS A 114 3.30 -18.10 13.49
C HIS A 114 3.82 -19.28 14.33
N ARG A 115 5.04 -19.75 14.07
CA ARG A 115 5.68 -20.83 14.85
C ARG A 115 5.85 -20.48 16.32
N GLU A 116 6.07 -19.20 16.63
CA GLU A 116 6.16 -18.67 17.99
C GLU A 116 4.79 -18.45 18.65
N GLY A 117 3.67 -18.70 17.96
CA GLY A 117 2.31 -18.46 18.47
C GLY A 117 1.92 -16.98 18.61
N LYS A 118 2.78 -16.06 18.18
CA LYS A 118 2.60 -14.60 18.33
C LYS A 118 1.73 -13.98 17.24
N LEU A 119 1.60 -14.64 16.09
CA LEU A 119 0.91 -14.09 14.92
C LEU A 119 -0.61 -13.91 15.13
N LEU A 120 -1.28 -14.95 15.66
CA LEU A 120 -2.73 -14.95 15.83
C LEU A 120 -3.23 -13.92 16.87
N PRO A 121 -2.56 -13.71 18.03
CA PRO A 121 -2.88 -12.62 18.96
C PRO A 121 -2.92 -11.23 18.32
N LEU A 122 -2.01 -10.92 17.40
CA LEU A 122 -1.98 -9.62 16.69
C LEU A 122 -3.21 -9.43 15.79
N VAL A 123 -3.67 -10.51 15.13
CA VAL A 123 -4.88 -10.50 14.29
C VAL A 123 -6.13 -10.33 15.16
N HIS A 124 -6.26 -11.11 16.23
CA HIS A 124 -7.39 -11.03 17.16
C HIS A 124 -7.49 -9.64 17.82
N GLN A 125 -6.36 -9.03 18.19
CA GLN A 125 -6.33 -7.67 18.75
C GLN A 125 -6.98 -6.65 17.79
N CYS A 126 -6.68 -6.75 16.49
CA CYS A 126 -7.31 -5.89 15.48
C CYS A 126 -8.81 -6.14 15.37
N GLN A 127 -9.26 -7.41 15.31
CA GLN A 127 -10.69 -7.74 15.20
C GLN A 127 -11.49 -7.13 16.36
N ILE A 128 -11.02 -7.33 17.59
CA ILE A 128 -11.62 -6.76 18.81
C ILE A 128 -11.61 -5.21 18.80
N GLN A 129 -10.57 -4.58 18.25
CA GLN A 129 -10.53 -3.12 18.10
C GLN A 129 -11.58 -2.63 17.09
N ARG A 130 -11.74 -3.31 15.95
CA ARG A 130 -12.73 -2.96 14.92
C ARG A 130 -14.16 -3.17 15.38
N GLU A 131 -14.44 -4.26 16.08
CA GLU A 131 -15.75 -4.53 16.70
C GLU A 131 -16.11 -3.43 17.71
N ARG A 132 -15.20 -3.06 18.62
CA ARG A 132 -15.44 -1.97 19.58
C ARG A 132 -15.68 -0.63 18.88
N ASN A 133 -14.91 -0.31 17.84
CA ASN A 133 -15.09 0.94 17.10
C ASN A 133 -16.45 0.97 16.35
N SER A 134 -16.93 -0.19 15.88
CA SER A 134 -18.25 -0.32 15.26
C SER A 134 -19.41 -0.15 16.25
N VAL A 135 -19.24 -0.55 17.51
CA VAL A 135 -20.27 -0.36 18.55
C VAL A 135 -20.34 1.11 19.00
N HIS A 136 -19.21 1.82 19.05
CA HIS A 136 -19.17 3.23 19.45
C HIS A 136 -19.69 4.22 18.40
N SER A 137 -19.83 3.80 17.13
CA SER A 137 -20.48 4.61 16.09
C SER A 137 -22.01 4.49 16.07
N CYS A 138 -22.59 3.55 16.84
CA CYS A 138 -24.03 3.48 17.12
C CYS A 138 -24.40 4.31 18.37
N GLY A 139 -24.08 5.61 18.33
CA GLY A 139 -24.60 6.56 19.31
C GLY A 139 -26.12 6.74 19.15
N PHE A 140 -26.86 6.56 20.25
CA PHE A 140 -28.28 6.92 20.34
C PHE A 140 -28.48 8.44 20.12
N PRO A 141 -29.68 8.88 19.70
CA PRO A 141 -29.99 10.30 19.39
C PRO A 141 -29.93 11.24 20.61
#